data_AF-A0A3R8QWI0-F1
#
_entry.id   AF-A0A3R8QWI0-F1
#
_cell.length_a   1.000
_cell.length_b   1.000
_cell.length_c   1.000
_cell.angle_alpha   90.00
_cell.angle_beta   90.00
_cell.angle_gamma   90.00
#
_symmetry.space_group_name_H-M   'P 1'
#
loop_
_entity.id
_entity.type
_entity.pdbx_description
1 polymer ?
#
loop_
_entity_poly.entity_id
_entity_poly.type
_entity_poly.pdbx_seq_one_letter_code
_entity_poly.pdbx_strand_id
1 'polypeptide(L)'
;MTAQPRTSGRRPDDAARRLAAGAPGSGTGGRRPAGRPSPAADGPAPGAPAPGALAPDPDDDVDPLLIGRRIRAARTARGLSLAELAAALDRAPSQLSVIENGKRELRLGELRRIARVLEVGVEDLLDPEPPSRRAALEIALEKAQAGALYQGLGLPDLPVRKSLSDAAIETILTLHEELRRLHEQRAATPEEARRVNGQLRQEQSEAGNYYPALEETARELLARIGHSGGPLSHRKVSLLAEELGFSLHSVPDLPHSARSITDASSMRIYLPLGRDAADPRTTVLQALAAHVLGMDEPADYGELLRQRVEVNYLAAAMLVPEAGASELLQRAKAQRELSVEDLRDEFAVTYELAAHRFTNLATHHLDIPVHFLKVHSSGAIVKAYQNDHVRFPTDALGAVEGQLVCRWWSARRVFRSEDRMRQYSQYTDKPGGTYWCTSRIESGSGGEFSISVGTDFAHTKWFRGRETSVRHSSSCPDPDCCRRPAPELVERWHGSVWPVARLHASLLAAMPTGTFTGVDRVAMLEFLERHAPSTEGKTSGEPKGGAGPASSVPPRR
;
A
#
# COMPACT_ATOMS: atom_id res chain seq x y z
N MET A 1 74.88 -3.01 3.95
CA MET A 1 75.80 -3.51 2.90
C MET A 1 74.98 -4.16 1.80
N THR A 2 75.38 -3.92 0.55
CA THR A 2 74.98 -4.59 -0.72
C THR A 2 73.51 -4.51 -1.16
N ALA A 3 73.14 -4.28 -2.41
CA ALA A 3 73.73 -3.68 -3.61
C ALA A 3 72.57 -3.54 -4.61
N GLN A 4 72.49 -2.41 -5.32
CA GLN A 4 71.68 -2.21 -6.54
C GLN A 4 72.28 -3.04 -7.71
N PRO A 5 71.59 -3.31 -8.85
CA PRO A 5 71.31 -2.24 -9.84
C PRO A 5 70.12 -2.38 -10.85
N ARG A 6 69.66 -1.19 -11.31
CA ARG A 6 69.36 -0.77 -12.71
C ARG A 6 68.18 -1.43 -13.47
N THR A 7 67.38 -0.77 -14.33
CA THR A 7 67.35 0.58 -14.94
C THR A 7 66.05 0.76 -15.75
N SER A 8 65.53 2.01 -15.77
CA SER A 8 64.89 2.79 -16.87
C SER A 8 63.90 2.13 -17.85
N GLY A 9 62.81 2.76 -18.32
CA GLY A 9 62.39 4.15 -18.33
C GLY A 9 61.26 4.29 -19.38
N ARG A 10 60.17 4.98 -19.03
CA ARG A 10 59.75 6.30 -19.56
C ARG A 10 58.55 6.23 -20.53
N ARG A 11 57.40 6.71 -20.03
CA ARG A 11 56.36 7.52 -20.70
C ARG A 11 56.99 8.82 -21.29
N PRO A 12 56.34 9.67 -22.15
CA PRO A 12 54.94 10.11 -22.02
C PRO A 12 54.15 10.59 -23.29
N ASP A 13 52.85 10.81 -23.04
CA ASP A 13 51.91 11.90 -23.42
C ASP A 13 51.77 12.54 -24.82
N ASP A 14 50.48 12.60 -25.21
CA ASP A 14 49.65 13.70 -25.74
C ASP A 14 49.68 14.28 -27.16
N ALA A 15 48.45 14.64 -27.57
CA ALA A 15 48.01 15.74 -28.46
C ALA A 15 47.57 15.46 -29.92
N ALA A 16 46.23 15.40 -30.09
CA ALA A 16 45.37 16.30 -30.89
C ALA A 16 45.42 16.42 -32.45
N ARG A 17 44.20 16.29 -33.04
CA ARG A 17 43.52 17.16 -34.05
C ARG A 17 43.87 17.09 -35.56
N ARG A 18 42.90 16.68 -36.42
CA ARG A 18 42.15 17.48 -37.46
C ARG A 18 41.64 16.66 -38.69
N LEU A 19 40.34 16.84 -39.01
CA LEU A 19 39.63 17.10 -40.29
C LEU A 19 40.14 16.50 -41.63
N ALA A 20 39.24 15.86 -42.42
CA ALA A 20 38.67 16.42 -43.69
C ALA A 20 37.83 15.40 -44.52
N ALA A 21 36.95 15.98 -45.36
CA ALA A 21 35.87 15.48 -46.20
C ALA A 21 36.20 14.52 -47.37
N GLY A 22 35.15 13.90 -47.96
CA GLY A 22 35.16 13.46 -49.37
C GLY A 22 34.04 12.49 -49.78
N ALA A 23 32.96 13.00 -50.38
CA ALA A 23 32.16 12.33 -51.43
C ALA A 23 32.56 12.98 -52.78
N PRO A 24 32.40 12.34 -53.98
CA PRO A 24 31.08 12.26 -54.66
C PRO A 24 30.93 11.10 -55.68
N GLY A 25 29.76 10.99 -56.36
CA GLY A 25 29.65 10.22 -57.62
C GLY A 25 28.23 9.87 -58.09
N SER A 26 27.76 10.57 -59.12
CA SER A 26 26.42 10.61 -59.74
C SER A 26 26.32 9.91 -61.10
N GLY A 27 25.09 9.61 -61.60
CA GLY A 27 24.78 9.47 -63.04
C GLY A 27 23.54 8.58 -63.36
N THR A 28 22.32 9.14 -63.58
CA THR A 28 21.63 9.43 -64.88
C THR A 28 21.17 8.18 -65.66
N GLY A 29 19.96 7.99 -66.23
CA GLY A 29 18.72 8.75 -66.51
C GLY A 29 17.88 7.79 -67.41
N GLY A 30 16.56 7.60 -67.25
CA GLY A 30 15.48 8.44 -67.76
C GLY A 30 14.61 7.73 -68.83
N ARG A 31 13.31 7.52 -68.58
CA ARG A 31 12.16 7.89 -69.45
C ARG A 31 10.82 7.23 -69.04
N ARG A 32 9.78 8.04 -69.10
CA ARG A 32 8.33 7.83 -68.87
C ARG A 32 7.62 7.33 -70.16
N PRO A 33 6.39 6.77 -70.10
CA PRO A 33 5.12 7.56 -70.00
C PRO A 33 4.08 6.94 -69.03
N ALA A 34 3.41 7.72 -68.17
CA ALA A 34 2.11 8.41 -68.33
C ALA A 34 0.86 7.50 -68.31
N GLY A 35 0.16 7.48 -67.17
CA GLY A 35 -1.21 7.02 -66.96
C GLY A 35 -1.68 7.51 -65.57
N ARG A 36 -2.83 8.18 -65.50
CA ARG A 36 -3.31 9.09 -64.42
C ARG A 36 -4.23 8.35 -63.41
N PRO A 37 -4.76 8.99 -62.33
CA PRO A 37 -4.50 8.60 -60.93
C PRO A 37 -5.74 8.10 -60.14
N SER A 38 -5.51 7.50 -58.96
CA SER A 38 -6.48 7.52 -57.86
C SER A 38 -5.79 7.39 -56.49
N PRO A 39 -6.42 7.91 -55.42
CA PRO A 39 -5.73 8.57 -54.34
C PRO A 39 -5.45 7.68 -53.12
N ALA A 40 -4.57 8.22 -52.28
CA ALA A 40 -4.06 7.69 -51.03
C ALA A 40 -5.14 7.12 -50.09
N ALA A 41 -4.81 5.97 -49.50
CA ALA A 41 -5.49 5.45 -48.32
C ALA A 41 -4.82 6.06 -47.08
N ASP A 42 -5.55 7.00 -46.46
CA ASP A 42 -5.31 7.51 -45.13
C ASP A 42 -5.43 6.40 -44.08
N GLY A 43 -4.63 6.50 -43.02
CA GLY A 43 -4.59 5.54 -41.92
C GLY A 43 -5.91 5.44 -41.14
N PRO A 44 -6.15 4.31 -40.46
CA PRO A 44 -7.36 4.15 -39.66
C PRO A 44 -7.27 4.98 -38.38
N ALA A 45 -8.34 5.74 -38.16
CA ALA A 45 -8.70 6.47 -36.95
C ALA A 45 -8.83 5.53 -35.72
N PRO A 46 -8.73 6.07 -34.48
CA PRO A 46 -8.82 5.29 -33.25
C PRO A 46 -10.17 4.57 -33.13
N GLY A 47 -10.07 3.30 -32.73
CA GLY A 47 -11.18 2.34 -32.67
C GLY A 47 -12.25 2.70 -31.63
N ALA A 48 -13.47 2.30 -31.99
CA ALA A 48 -14.68 2.34 -31.18
C ALA A 48 -14.52 1.59 -29.84
N PRO A 49 -15.28 1.97 -28.79
CA PRO A 49 -15.32 1.24 -27.54
C PRO A 49 -15.97 -0.14 -27.72
N ALA A 50 -15.42 -1.14 -27.04
CA ALA A 50 -15.92 -2.52 -27.00
C ALA A 50 -17.30 -2.61 -26.30
N PRO A 51 -18.15 -3.58 -26.68
CA PRO A 51 -19.51 -3.71 -26.17
C PRO A 51 -19.48 -4.43 -24.81
N GLY A 52 -20.06 -3.81 -23.78
CA GLY A 52 -20.08 -4.41 -22.44
C GLY A 52 -20.53 -3.51 -21.30
N ALA A 53 -20.77 -2.22 -21.54
CA ALA A 53 -21.68 -1.48 -20.68
C ALA A 53 -23.10 -1.96 -21.01
N LEU A 54 -23.80 -2.55 -20.05
CA LEU A 54 -25.26 -2.64 -20.14
C LEU A 54 -25.75 -1.27 -20.62
N ALA A 55 -26.45 -1.24 -21.75
CA ALA A 55 -27.26 -0.09 -22.08
C ALA A 55 -28.12 0.20 -20.84
N PRO A 56 -28.20 1.46 -20.37
CA PRO A 56 -29.11 1.80 -19.29
C PRO A 56 -30.49 1.25 -19.64
N ASP A 57 -31.10 0.56 -18.67
CA ASP A 57 -32.46 0.06 -18.79
C ASP A 57 -33.35 1.23 -19.26
N PRO A 58 -34.16 1.09 -20.33
CA PRO A 58 -34.95 2.21 -20.85
C PRO A 58 -36.04 2.74 -19.89
N ASP A 59 -36.14 2.17 -18.69
CA ASP A 59 -36.90 2.68 -17.54
C ASP A 59 -35.99 3.47 -16.56
N ASP A 60 -34.95 4.17 -17.06
CA ASP A 60 -34.16 5.11 -16.27
C ASP A 60 -35.06 6.23 -15.71
N ASP A 61 -35.18 6.24 -14.38
CA ASP A 61 -36.04 7.12 -13.56
C ASP A 61 -36.01 8.58 -14.04
N VAL A 62 -37.17 9.12 -14.37
CA VAL A 62 -37.31 10.53 -14.77
C VAL A 62 -36.93 11.43 -13.59
N ASP A 63 -35.81 12.17 -13.71
CA ASP A 63 -35.28 13.02 -12.64
C ASP A 63 -36.31 14.08 -12.18
N PRO A 64 -36.89 13.94 -10.97
CA PRO A 64 -37.94 14.84 -10.47
C PRO A 64 -37.49 16.30 -10.38
N LEU A 65 -36.19 16.52 -10.18
CA LEU A 65 -35.60 17.86 -10.13
C LEU A 65 -35.59 18.52 -11.52
N LEU A 66 -35.25 17.77 -12.55
CA LEU A 66 -35.28 18.25 -13.93
C LEU A 66 -36.72 18.59 -14.35
N ILE A 67 -37.68 17.70 -14.09
CA ILE A 67 -39.11 17.95 -14.36
C ILE A 67 -39.56 19.23 -13.66
N GLY A 68 -39.21 19.38 -12.38
CA GLY A 68 -39.54 20.59 -11.59
C GLY A 68 -38.99 21.87 -12.21
N ARG A 69 -37.75 21.85 -12.72
CA ARG A 69 -37.15 23.01 -13.41
C ARG A 69 -37.80 23.30 -14.76
N ARG A 70 -38.26 22.29 -15.51
CA ARG A 70 -39.01 22.48 -16.77
C ARG A 70 -40.40 23.07 -16.51
N ILE A 71 -41.10 22.61 -15.47
CA ILE A 71 -42.38 23.19 -15.04
C ILE A 71 -42.20 24.67 -14.69
N ARG A 72 -41.16 25.01 -13.93
CA ARG A 72 -40.84 26.40 -13.57
C ARG A 72 -40.52 27.26 -14.81
N ALA A 73 -39.77 26.72 -15.76
CA ALA A 73 -39.44 27.41 -17.01
C ALA A 73 -40.69 27.67 -17.86
N ALA A 74 -41.53 26.65 -18.08
CA ALA A 74 -42.79 26.76 -18.82
C ALA A 74 -43.77 27.73 -18.15
N ARG A 75 -43.88 27.69 -16.82
CA ARG A 75 -44.68 28.66 -16.05
C ARG A 75 -44.20 30.09 -16.27
N THR A 76 -42.89 30.32 -16.19
CA THR A 76 -42.31 31.65 -16.34
C THR A 76 -42.43 32.17 -17.77
N ALA A 77 -42.29 31.31 -18.78
CA ALA A 77 -42.50 31.65 -20.19
C ALA A 77 -43.94 32.12 -20.47
N ARG A 78 -44.92 31.60 -19.73
CA ARG A 78 -46.33 32.04 -19.78
C ARG A 78 -46.63 33.25 -18.89
N GLY A 79 -45.64 33.81 -18.20
CA GLY A 79 -45.83 34.97 -17.31
C GLY A 79 -46.62 34.66 -16.03
N LEU A 80 -46.85 33.39 -15.71
CA LEU A 80 -47.63 32.98 -14.54
C LEU A 80 -46.78 33.02 -13.27
N SER A 81 -47.33 33.58 -12.20
CA SER A 81 -46.79 33.44 -10.86
C SER A 81 -47.02 32.03 -10.30
N LEU A 82 -46.24 31.66 -9.29
CA LEU A 82 -46.40 30.37 -8.60
C LEU A 82 -47.81 30.24 -7.98
N ALA A 83 -48.37 31.34 -7.47
CA ALA A 83 -49.71 31.35 -6.88
C ALA A 83 -50.81 31.15 -7.94
N GLU A 84 -50.66 31.74 -9.13
CA GLU A 84 -51.61 31.59 -10.24
C GLU A 84 -51.60 30.17 -10.80
N LEU A 85 -50.42 29.56 -11.00
CA LEU A 85 -50.36 28.16 -11.43
C LEU A 85 -50.92 27.22 -10.36
N ALA A 86 -50.65 27.48 -9.07
CA ALA A 86 -51.19 26.68 -7.98
C ALA A 86 -52.72 26.79 -7.91
N ALA A 87 -53.28 27.99 -8.07
CA ALA A 87 -54.72 28.22 -8.12
C ALA A 87 -55.38 27.51 -9.32
N ALA A 88 -54.76 27.57 -10.50
CA ALA A 88 -55.25 26.88 -11.69
C ALA A 88 -55.22 25.33 -11.56
N LEU A 89 -54.38 24.81 -10.66
CA LEU A 89 -54.27 23.38 -10.36
C LEU A 89 -55.07 22.96 -9.11
N ASP A 90 -55.78 23.88 -8.47
CA ASP A 90 -56.46 23.69 -7.17
C ASP A 90 -55.52 23.13 -6.08
N ARG A 91 -54.31 23.71 -6.00
CA ARG A 91 -53.26 23.33 -5.04
C ARG A 91 -52.75 24.53 -4.24
N ALA A 92 -52.14 24.25 -3.09
CA ALA A 92 -51.44 25.28 -2.32
C ALA A 92 -50.13 25.69 -3.03
N PRO A 93 -49.74 26.97 -3.04
CA PRO A 93 -48.47 27.42 -3.62
C PRO A 93 -47.23 26.72 -3.06
N SER A 94 -47.28 26.32 -1.78
CA SER A 94 -46.23 25.52 -1.14
C SER A 94 -46.04 24.16 -1.79
N GLN A 95 -47.11 23.49 -2.20
CA GLN A 95 -47.03 22.18 -2.86
C GLN A 95 -46.40 22.28 -4.25
N LEU A 96 -46.74 23.33 -5.00
CA LEU A 96 -46.14 23.58 -6.31
C LEU A 96 -44.66 23.97 -6.18
N SER A 97 -44.27 24.67 -5.12
CA SER A 97 -42.86 24.98 -4.83
C SER A 97 -42.03 23.72 -4.57
N VAL A 98 -42.57 22.75 -3.83
CA VAL A 98 -41.89 21.46 -3.57
C VAL A 98 -41.69 20.67 -4.86
N ILE A 99 -42.69 20.72 -5.76
CA ILE A 99 -42.64 20.10 -7.09
C ILE A 99 -41.58 20.77 -7.98
N GLU A 100 -41.59 22.11 -8.09
CA GLU A 100 -40.62 22.85 -8.93
C GLU A 100 -39.15 22.72 -8.45
N ASN A 101 -38.96 22.29 -7.21
CA ASN A 101 -37.64 22.05 -6.61
C ASN A 101 -37.28 20.56 -6.55
N GLY A 102 -38.04 19.67 -7.20
CA GLY A 102 -37.71 18.24 -7.27
C GLY A 102 -37.85 17.47 -5.96
N LYS A 103 -38.40 18.09 -4.91
CA LYS A 103 -38.54 17.48 -3.57
C LYS A 103 -39.77 16.57 -3.45
N ARG A 104 -40.54 16.42 -4.53
CA ARG A 104 -41.70 15.54 -4.62
C ARG A 104 -41.83 15.00 -6.03
N GLU A 105 -41.94 13.68 -6.13
CA GLU A 105 -42.28 12.98 -7.35
C GLU A 105 -43.74 13.25 -7.78
N LEU A 106 -43.93 13.43 -9.08
CA LEU A 106 -45.23 13.65 -9.69
C LEU A 106 -45.77 12.35 -10.25
N ARG A 107 -47.04 12.04 -9.93
CA ARG A 107 -47.75 10.98 -10.64
C ARG A 107 -48.08 11.42 -12.06
N LEU A 108 -48.11 10.50 -13.02
CA LEU A 108 -48.40 10.79 -14.43
C LEU A 108 -49.71 11.60 -14.64
N GLY A 109 -50.74 11.35 -13.84
CA GLY A 109 -52.00 12.12 -13.88
C GLY A 109 -51.88 13.56 -13.34
N GLU A 110 -50.92 13.85 -12.46
CA GLU A 110 -50.59 15.21 -12.02
C GLU A 110 -49.76 15.93 -13.09
N LEU A 111 -48.77 15.24 -13.67
CA LEU A 111 -47.95 15.78 -14.77
C LEU A 111 -48.80 16.19 -15.98
N ARG A 112 -49.74 15.35 -16.41
CA ARG A 112 -50.69 15.66 -17.51
C ARG A 112 -51.56 16.90 -17.23
N ARG A 113 -51.96 17.11 -15.98
CA ARG A 113 -52.73 18.30 -15.58
C ARG A 113 -51.89 19.56 -15.63
N ILE A 114 -50.66 19.49 -15.12
CA ILE A 114 -49.69 20.59 -15.18
C ILE A 114 -49.39 20.94 -16.65
N ALA A 115 -49.11 19.95 -17.49
CA ALA A 115 -48.86 20.14 -18.92
C ALA A 115 -50.04 20.82 -19.63
N ARG A 116 -51.29 20.43 -19.31
CA ARG A 116 -52.49 21.05 -19.88
C ARG A 116 -52.65 22.52 -19.46
N VAL A 117 -52.46 22.84 -18.19
CA VAL A 117 -52.58 24.23 -17.68
C VAL A 117 -51.46 25.11 -18.21
N LEU A 118 -50.27 24.53 -18.37
CA LEU A 118 -49.13 25.18 -18.97
C LEU A 118 -49.12 25.12 -20.50
N GLU A 119 -50.15 24.53 -21.14
CA GLU A 119 -50.28 24.30 -22.59
C GLU A 119 -48.95 23.90 -23.26
N VAL A 120 -48.30 22.88 -22.71
CA VAL A 120 -47.10 22.22 -23.25
C VAL A 120 -47.35 20.71 -23.40
N GLY A 121 -46.59 20.03 -24.24
CA GLY A 121 -46.61 18.58 -24.31
C GLY A 121 -46.11 17.95 -23.01
N VAL A 122 -46.58 16.73 -22.70
CA VAL A 122 -46.00 15.95 -21.59
C VAL A 122 -44.56 15.56 -21.92
N GLU A 123 -44.28 15.24 -23.19
CA GLU A 123 -42.93 14.99 -23.70
C GLU A 123 -41.99 16.18 -23.44
N ASP A 124 -42.50 17.41 -23.61
CA ASP A 124 -41.72 18.64 -23.35
C ASP A 124 -41.39 18.82 -21.86
N LEU A 125 -42.03 18.09 -20.93
CA LEU A 125 -41.70 18.12 -19.50
C LEU A 125 -40.82 16.94 -19.07
N LEU A 126 -40.79 15.87 -19.87
CA LEU A 126 -40.00 14.65 -19.63
C LEU A 126 -38.66 14.66 -20.36
N ASP A 127 -38.45 15.59 -21.28
CA ASP A 127 -37.22 15.69 -22.05
C ASP A 127 -35.98 15.90 -21.12
N PRO A 128 -34.94 15.04 -21.27
CA PRO A 128 -33.78 14.99 -20.39
C PRO A 128 -32.85 16.21 -20.52
N GLU A 129 -33.02 17.06 -21.53
CA GLU A 129 -32.22 18.27 -21.69
C GLU A 129 -32.68 19.39 -20.73
N PRO A 130 -31.76 20.06 -19.99
CA PRO A 130 -32.14 21.19 -19.16
C PRO A 130 -32.68 22.39 -19.98
N PRO A 131 -33.73 23.09 -19.52
CA PRO A 131 -34.41 24.13 -20.30
C PRO A 131 -33.58 25.41 -20.51
N SER A 132 -32.43 25.55 -19.83
CA SER A 132 -31.48 26.65 -20.03
C SER A 132 -30.13 26.29 -19.39
N ARG A 133 -29.05 26.98 -19.82
CA ARG A 133 -27.73 26.87 -19.17
C ARG A 133 -27.80 27.14 -17.66
N ARG A 134 -28.57 28.15 -17.25
CA ARG A 134 -28.79 28.45 -15.84
C ARG A 134 -29.44 27.27 -15.11
N ALA A 135 -30.51 26.70 -15.68
CA ALA A 135 -31.17 25.54 -15.08
C ALA A 135 -30.23 24.33 -14.97
N ALA A 136 -29.36 24.09 -15.96
CA ALA A 136 -28.35 23.05 -15.89
C ALA A 136 -27.38 23.24 -14.70
N LEU A 137 -26.89 24.47 -14.50
CA LEU A 137 -26.03 24.82 -13.36
C LEU A 137 -26.74 24.64 -12.00
N GLU A 138 -28.01 25.02 -11.92
CA GLU A 138 -28.80 24.86 -10.70
C GLU A 138 -29.05 23.39 -10.35
N ILE A 139 -29.32 22.55 -11.35
CA ILE A 139 -29.49 21.10 -11.18
C ILE A 139 -28.17 20.47 -10.72
N ALA A 140 -27.05 20.81 -11.38
CA ALA A 140 -25.74 20.30 -11.02
C ALA A 140 -25.34 20.68 -9.58
N LEU A 141 -25.63 21.92 -9.15
CA LEU A 141 -25.34 22.37 -7.80
C LEU A 141 -26.21 21.65 -6.75
N GLU A 142 -27.51 21.47 -7.01
CA GLU A 142 -28.38 20.74 -6.09
C GLU A 142 -27.93 19.26 -5.95
N LYS A 143 -27.55 18.61 -7.05
CA LYS A 143 -27.00 17.24 -7.04
C LYS A 143 -25.67 17.17 -6.28
N ALA A 144 -24.77 18.12 -6.49
CA ALA A 144 -23.51 18.19 -5.75
C ALA A 144 -23.73 18.35 -4.24
N GLN A 145 -24.71 19.16 -3.83
CA GLN A 145 -25.07 19.37 -2.43
C GLN A 145 -25.75 18.14 -1.78
N ALA A 146 -26.53 17.39 -2.55
CA ALA A 146 -27.11 16.12 -2.11
C ALA A 146 -26.08 14.98 -2.03
N GLY A 147 -24.93 15.12 -2.69
CA GLY A 147 -23.85 14.13 -2.70
C GLY A 147 -23.17 13.95 -1.34
N ALA A 148 -22.68 12.73 -1.09
CA ALA A 148 -22.04 12.33 0.16
C ALA A 148 -20.84 13.22 0.56
N LEU A 149 -20.07 13.70 -0.42
CA LEU A 149 -18.92 14.58 -0.19
C LEU A 149 -19.35 15.91 0.43
N TYR A 150 -20.42 16.53 -0.07
CA TYR A 150 -20.90 17.82 0.44
C TYR A 150 -21.54 17.65 1.83
N GLN A 151 -22.35 16.61 2.02
CA GLN A 151 -22.96 16.28 3.32
C GLN A 151 -21.91 15.98 4.40
N GLY A 152 -20.81 15.31 4.04
CA GLY A 152 -19.70 15.01 4.94
C GLY A 152 -18.89 16.23 5.40
N LEU A 153 -18.95 17.35 4.68
CA LEU A 153 -18.25 18.59 5.06
C LEU A 153 -19.02 19.43 6.10
N GLY A 154 -20.29 19.10 6.37
CA GLY A 154 -21.13 19.84 7.33
C GLY A 154 -21.40 21.29 6.92
N LEU A 155 -21.35 21.58 5.62
CA LEU A 155 -21.64 22.91 5.08
C LEU A 155 -23.15 23.16 5.07
N PRO A 156 -23.61 24.41 5.30
CA PRO A 156 -25.00 24.75 5.13
C PRO A 156 -25.40 24.69 3.65
N ASP A 157 -26.61 24.22 3.36
CA ASP A 157 -27.19 24.28 2.00
C ASP A 157 -27.13 25.70 1.46
N LEU A 158 -26.57 25.86 0.25
CA LEU A 158 -26.51 27.11 -0.48
C LEU A 158 -27.78 27.26 -1.33
N PRO A 159 -28.75 28.09 -0.91
CA PRO A 159 -29.96 28.29 -1.70
C PRO A 159 -29.65 29.06 -2.98
N VAL A 160 -30.10 28.52 -4.11
CA VAL A 160 -30.00 29.22 -5.40
C VAL A 160 -30.93 30.43 -5.41
N ARG A 161 -30.34 31.63 -5.31
CA ARG A 161 -31.04 32.92 -5.40
C ARG A 161 -30.67 33.63 -6.69
N LYS A 162 -31.53 34.55 -7.15
CA LYS A 162 -31.26 35.41 -8.33
C LYS A 162 -29.98 36.24 -8.21
N SER A 163 -29.50 36.48 -6.98
CA SER A 163 -28.27 37.22 -6.69
C SER A 163 -26.99 36.38 -6.86
N LEU A 164 -27.08 35.06 -6.95
CA LEU A 164 -25.94 34.18 -7.18
C LEU A 164 -25.67 34.10 -8.68
N SER A 165 -24.54 34.62 -9.16
CA SER A 165 -24.20 34.66 -10.59
C SER A 165 -23.85 33.28 -11.15
N ASP A 166 -24.00 33.10 -12.46
CA ASP A 166 -23.61 31.84 -13.16
C ASP A 166 -22.13 31.51 -12.91
N ALA A 167 -21.26 32.51 -13.01
CA ALA A 167 -19.83 32.37 -12.76
C ALA A 167 -19.52 31.87 -11.32
N ALA A 168 -20.31 32.29 -10.34
CA ALA A 168 -20.15 31.81 -8.97
C ALA A 168 -20.55 30.33 -8.84
N ILE A 169 -21.66 29.92 -9.47
CA ILE A 169 -22.10 28.51 -9.47
C ILE A 169 -21.07 27.64 -10.19
N GLU A 170 -20.57 28.08 -11.35
CA GLU A 170 -19.53 27.36 -12.09
C GLU A 170 -18.25 27.20 -11.28
N THR A 171 -17.81 28.26 -10.59
CA THR A 171 -16.63 28.20 -9.73
C THR A 171 -16.82 27.22 -8.57
N ILE A 172 -18.01 27.21 -7.94
CA ILE A 172 -18.33 26.27 -6.85
C ILE A 172 -18.35 24.83 -7.35
N LEU A 173 -18.97 24.58 -8.51
CA LEU A 173 -19.00 23.25 -9.13
C LEU A 173 -17.59 22.78 -9.50
N THR A 174 -16.77 23.67 -10.04
CA THR A 174 -15.36 23.38 -10.38
C THR A 174 -14.55 23.08 -9.12
N LEU A 175 -14.74 23.84 -8.04
CA LEU A 175 -14.11 23.59 -6.75
C LEU A 175 -14.58 22.27 -6.14
N HIS A 176 -15.86 21.94 -6.23
CA HIS A 176 -16.41 20.68 -5.77
C HIS A 176 -15.80 19.49 -6.52
N GLU A 177 -15.64 19.62 -7.84
CA GLU A 177 -15.02 18.62 -8.70
C GLU A 177 -13.52 18.43 -8.39
N GLU A 178 -12.77 19.52 -8.19
CA GLU A 178 -11.37 19.44 -7.76
C GLU A 178 -11.23 18.88 -6.33
N LEU A 179 -12.18 19.18 -5.43
CA LEU A 179 -12.24 18.55 -4.11
C LEU A 179 -12.54 17.07 -4.20
N ARG A 180 -13.46 16.64 -5.07
CA ARG A 180 -13.76 15.22 -5.35
C ARG A 180 -12.52 14.51 -5.86
N ARG A 181 -11.84 15.09 -6.87
CA ARG A 181 -10.58 14.60 -7.41
C ARG A 181 -9.48 14.51 -6.35
N LEU A 182 -9.32 15.53 -5.50
CA LEU A 182 -8.38 15.50 -4.37
C LEU A 182 -8.78 14.45 -3.33
N HIS A 183 -10.08 14.24 -3.10
CA HIS A 183 -10.57 13.21 -2.20
C HIS A 183 -10.32 11.81 -2.77
N GLU A 184 -10.49 11.58 -4.07
CA GLU A 184 -10.15 10.33 -4.75
C GLU A 184 -8.64 10.07 -4.74
N GLN A 185 -7.83 11.10 -4.98
CA GLN A 185 -6.38 11.05 -4.80
C GLN A 185 -5.97 10.80 -3.34
N ARG A 186 -6.81 11.23 -2.39
CA ARG A 186 -6.68 10.96 -0.95
C ARG A 186 -7.44 9.70 -0.49
N ALA A 187 -8.27 9.05 -1.29
CA ALA A 187 -8.83 7.73 -0.98
C ALA A 187 -7.69 6.69 -1.02
N ALA A 188 -6.65 6.99 -1.79
CA ALA A 188 -5.31 6.47 -1.61
C ALA A 188 -4.57 7.01 -0.35
N THR A 189 -5.27 7.34 0.75
CA THR A 189 -4.65 7.74 2.04
C THR A 189 -4.38 6.52 2.92
N PRO A 190 -3.46 6.68 3.89
CA PRO A 190 -3.20 5.66 4.90
C PRO A 190 -4.44 5.15 5.65
N GLU A 191 -5.53 5.92 5.78
CA GLU A 191 -6.69 5.54 6.62
C GLU A 191 -7.64 4.54 5.96
N GLU A 192 -8.02 4.77 4.70
CA GLU A 192 -8.78 3.78 3.93
C GLU A 192 -7.96 2.50 3.72
N ALA A 193 -6.67 2.67 3.40
CA ALA A 193 -5.74 1.56 3.31
C ALA A 193 -5.65 0.74 4.60
N ARG A 194 -5.64 1.41 5.76
CA ARG A 194 -5.64 0.76 7.08
C ARG A 194 -6.94 -0.02 7.34
N ARG A 195 -8.10 0.57 7.00
CA ARG A 195 -9.41 -0.10 7.17
C ARG A 195 -9.48 -1.38 6.34
N VAL A 196 -9.11 -1.31 5.05
CA VAL A 196 -9.17 -2.49 4.17
C VAL A 196 -8.13 -3.54 4.56
N ASN A 197 -6.91 -3.15 4.93
CA ASN A 197 -5.93 -4.11 5.48
C ASN A 197 -6.44 -4.80 6.76
N GLY A 198 -7.16 -4.08 7.62
CA GLY A 198 -7.80 -4.64 8.80
C GLY A 198 -8.84 -5.72 8.47
N GLN A 199 -9.74 -5.42 7.52
CA GLN A 199 -10.75 -6.37 7.04
C GLN A 199 -10.11 -7.60 6.39
N LEU A 200 -9.16 -7.40 5.48
CA LEU A 200 -8.46 -8.49 4.80
C LEU A 200 -7.71 -9.40 5.78
N ARG A 201 -7.13 -8.84 6.84
CA ARG A 201 -6.48 -9.64 7.89
C ARG A 201 -7.50 -10.48 8.67
N GLN A 202 -8.69 -9.93 8.94
CA GLN A 202 -9.75 -10.66 9.62
C GLN A 202 -10.22 -11.86 8.77
N GLU A 203 -10.47 -11.62 7.48
CA GLU A 203 -10.82 -12.68 6.51
C GLU A 203 -9.71 -13.75 6.43
N GLN A 204 -8.44 -13.34 6.34
CA GLN A 204 -7.29 -14.23 6.39
C GLN A 204 -7.22 -15.04 7.69
N SER A 205 -7.57 -14.44 8.83
CA SER A 205 -7.56 -15.11 10.13
C SER A 205 -8.63 -16.20 10.19
N GLU A 206 -9.84 -15.88 9.74
CA GLU A 206 -10.99 -16.79 9.69
C GLU A 206 -10.76 -17.96 8.72
N ALA A 207 -10.13 -17.69 7.57
CA ALA A 207 -9.74 -18.72 6.62
C ALA A 207 -8.53 -19.57 7.06
N GLY A 208 -7.91 -19.28 8.21
CA GLY A 208 -6.65 -19.92 8.63
C GLY A 208 -5.49 -19.64 7.66
N ASN A 209 -5.61 -18.56 6.87
CA ASN A 209 -4.67 -18.11 5.84
C ASN A 209 -4.34 -19.18 4.79
N TYR A 210 -5.29 -20.08 4.50
CA TYR A 210 -5.18 -21.16 3.53
C TYR A 210 -6.25 -21.01 2.43
N TYR A 211 -5.84 -21.11 1.16
CA TYR A 211 -6.71 -20.91 -0.01
C TYR A 211 -6.63 -22.13 -0.94
N PRO A 212 -7.54 -23.11 -0.80
CA PRO A 212 -7.46 -24.38 -1.53
C PRO A 212 -7.42 -24.22 -3.07
N ALA A 213 -8.16 -23.26 -3.61
CA ALA A 213 -8.20 -23.01 -5.06
C ALA A 213 -6.86 -22.51 -5.61
N LEU A 214 -6.12 -21.70 -4.84
CA LEU A 214 -4.80 -21.24 -5.22
C LEU A 214 -3.75 -22.35 -5.09
N GLU A 215 -3.88 -23.23 -4.11
CA GLU A 215 -3.01 -24.41 -3.98
C GLU A 215 -3.18 -25.37 -5.15
N GLU A 216 -4.43 -25.61 -5.55
CA GLU A 216 -4.75 -26.42 -6.71
C GLU A 216 -4.16 -25.80 -7.99
N THR A 217 -4.33 -24.49 -8.17
CA THR A 217 -3.75 -23.75 -9.30
C THR A 217 -2.22 -23.86 -9.32
N ALA A 218 -1.56 -23.71 -8.16
CA ALA A 218 -0.11 -23.88 -8.04
C ALA A 218 0.32 -25.30 -8.44
N ARG A 219 -0.41 -26.32 -7.98
CA ARG A 219 -0.16 -27.73 -8.30
C ARG A 219 -0.28 -28.00 -9.81
N GLU A 220 -1.32 -27.48 -10.46
CA GLU A 220 -1.50 -27.62 -11.90
C GLU A 220 -0.37 -26.95 -12.70
N LEU A 221 0.02 -25.73 -12.34
CA LEU A 221 1.11 -25.01 -13.01
C LEU A 221 2.45 -25.74 -12.86
N LEU A 222 2.76 -26.25 -11.66
CA LEU A 222 3.98 -27.01 -11.41
C LEU A 222 3.99 -28.37 -12.13
N ALA A 223 2.82 -29.01 -12.28
CA ALA A 223 2.71 -30.27 -13.02
C ALA A 223 3.04 -30.09 -14.51
N ARG A 224 2.64 -28.98 -15.13
CA ARG A 224 2.94 -28.67 -16.55
C ARG A 224 4.43 -28.65 -16.84
N ILE A 225 5.25 -28.19 -15.89
CA ILE A 225 6.71 -28.13 -16.00
C ILE A 225 7.42 -29.35 -15.38
N GLY A 226 6.68 -30.39 -15.01
CA GLY A 226 7.22 -31.59 -14.37
C GLY A 226 7.99 -31.31 -13.08
N HIS A 227 7.55 -30.31 -12.29
CA HIS A 227 8.15 -30.02 -10.99
C HIS A 227 7.52 -30.89 -9.90
N SER A 228 8.28 -31.88 -9.43
CA SER A 228 7.85 -32.84 -8.41
C SER A 228 8.28 -32.50 -6.97
N GLY A 229 9.12 -31.47 -6.77
CA GLY A 229 9.56 -31.04 -5.44
C GLY A 229 10.93 -30.35 -5.43
N GLY A 230 11.32 -29.91 -4.22
CA GLY A 230 12.57 -29.19 -3.96
C GLY A 230 12.55 -27.75 -4.46
N PRO A 231 13.72 -27.08 -4.54
CA PRO A 231 13.80 -25.68 -4.93
C PRO A 231 13.42 -25.49 -6.42
N LEU A 232 12.55 -24.53 -6.69
CA LEU A 232 12.19 -24.16 -8.06
C LEU A 232 13.33 -23.36 -8.72
N SER A 233 13.93 -23.90 -9.78
CA SER A 233 15.06 -23.24 -10.46
C SER A 233 14.61 -22.14 -11.42
N HIS A 234 15.48 -21.18 -11.71
CA HIS A 234 15.21 -20.14 -12.72
C HIS A 234 14.81 -20.72 -14.07
N ARG A 235 15.47 -21.82 -14.51
CA ARG A 235 15.13 -22.51 -15.75
C ARG A 235 13.69 -23.04 -15.74
N LYS A 236 13.23 -23.59 -14.62
CA LYS A 236 11.86 -24.09 -14.47
C LYS A 236 10.84 -22.95 -14.48
N VAL A 237 11.18 -21.80 -13.88
CA VAL A 237 10.33 -20.59 -13.95
C VAL A 237 10.26 -20.05 -15.39
N SER A 238 11.38 -20.04 -16.13
CA SER A 238 11.39 -19.67 -17.55
C SER A 238 10.56 -20.64 -18.40
N LEU A 239 10.68 -21.94 -18.16
CA LEU A 239 9.87 -22.94 -18.85
C LEU A 239 8.37 -22.75 -18.57
N LEU A 240 8.00 -22.42 -17.32
CA LEU A 240 6.61 -22.11 -16.99
C LEU A 240 6.09 -20.89 -17.75
N ALA A 241 6.91 -19.83 -17.84
CA ALA A 241 6.56 -18.66 -18.64
C ALA A 241 6.34 -19.04 -20.12
N GLU A 242 7.24 -19.84 -20.70
CA GLU A 242 7.15 -20.32 -22.09
C GLU A 242 5.90 -21.18 -22.33
N GLU A 243 5.57 -22.10 -21.43
CA GLU A 243 4.34 -22.93 -21.48
C GLU A 243 3.06 -22.09 -21.40
N LEU A 244 3.12 -20.95 -20.69
CA LEU A 244 2.04 -19.96 -20.64
C LEU A 244 2.08 -18.97 -21.83
N GLY A 245 3.00 -19.14 -22.77
CA GLY A 245 3.15 -18.31 -23.97
C GLY A 245 3.97 -17.03 -23.78
N PHE A 246 4.49 -16.77 -22.57
CA PHE A 246 5.27 -15.58 -22.27
C PHE A 246 6.75 -15.73 -22.62
N SER A 247 7.33 -14.63 -23.09
CA SER A 247 8.79 -14.45 -23.20
C SER A 247 9.29 -13.48 -22.14
N LEU A 248 10.44 -13.79 -21.53
CA LEU A 248 11.06 -12.98 -20.47
C LEU A 248 12.13 -12.04 -21.06
N HIS A 249 12.05 -10.75 -20.75
CA HIS A 249 12.95 -9.70 -21.27
C HIS A 249 13.56 -8.90 -20.13
N SER A 250 14.88 -8.98 -19.94
CA SER A 250 15.59 -8.10 -19.00
C SER A 250 15.95 -6.79 -19.69
N VAL A 251 15.50 -5.65 -19.15
CA VAL A 251 15.69 -4.31 -19.73
C VAL A 251 16.32 -3.32 -18.74
N PRO A 252 17.15 -2.36 -19.21
CA PRO A 252 17.86 -1.42 -18.34
C PRO A 252 17.01 -0.21 -17.92
N ASP A 253 15.92 0.05 -18.63
CA ASP A 253 15.11 1.26 -18.59
C ASP A 253 13.69 1.00 -18.08
N LEU A 254 13.51 -0.05 -17.28
CA LEU A 254 12.24 -0.29 -16.59
C LEU A 254 11.89 0.92 -15.70
N PRO A 255 10.65 1.44 -15.73
CA PRO A 255 10.26 2.55 -14.86
C PRO A 255 10.57 2.28 -13.39
N HIS A 256 11.18 3.23 -12.70
CA HIS A 256 11.65 3.08 -11.30
C HIS A 256 10.55 2.71 -10.29
N SER A 257 9.27 2.95 -10.63
CA SER A 257 8.12 2.56 -9.80
C SER A 257 7.66 1.12 -10.01
N ALA A 258 8.11 0.44 -11.07
CA ALA A 258 7.68 -0.90 -11.44
C ALA A 258 8.77 -1.93 -11.11
N ARG A 259 8.37 -3.06 -10.52
CA ARG A 259 9.26 -4.21 -10.31
C ARG A 259 9.32 -5.15 -11.51
N SER A 260 8.24 -5.16 -12.29
CA SER A 260 8.10 -5.85 -13.56
C SER A 260 6.95 -5.21 -14.33
N ILE A 261 6.92 -5.38 -15.65
CA ILE A 261 5.79 -4.99 -16.49
C ILE A 261 5.39 -6.22 -17.31
N THR A 262 4.10 -6.56 -17.27
CA THR A 262 3.53 -7.64 -18.08
C THR A 262 2.74 -7.03 -19.23
N ASP A 263 3.15 -7.32 -20.46
CA ASP A 263 2.39 -7.05 -21.67
C ASP A 263 1.66 -8.32 -22.09
N ALA A 264 0.37 -8.39 -21.76
CA ALA A 264 -0.49 -9.52 -22.13
C ALA A 264 -0.83 -9.54 -23.63
N SER A 265 -0.71 -8.42 -24.34
CA SER A 265 -1.02 -8.34 -25.78
C SER A 265 0.09 -8.95 -26.62
N SER A 266 1.36 -8.70 -26.26
CA SER A 266 2.53 -9.27 -26.94
C SER A 266 3.07 -10.54 -26.25
N MET A 267 2.47 -10.96 -25.14
CA MET A 267 2.95 -12.05 -24.28
C MET A 267 4.41 -11.88 -23.84
N ARG A 268 4.72 -10.71 -23.24
CA ARG A 268 6.08 -10.36 -22.79
C ARG A 268 6.08 -9.92 -21.33
N ILE A 269 7.05 -10.40 -20.57
CA ILE A 269 7.31 -9.92 -19.20
C ILE A 269 8.66 -9.22 -19.18
N TYR A 270 8.65 -7.94 -18.81
CA TYR A 270 9.82 -7.10 -18.68
C TYR A 270 10.31 -7.06 -17.23
N LEU A 271 11.60 -7.30 -17.04
CA LEU A 271 12.28 -7.38 -15.75
C LEU A 271 13.46 -6.40 -15.72
N PRO A 272 13.83 -5.82 -14.57
CA PRO A 272 14.94 -4.89 -14.50
C PRO A 272 16.29 -5.61 -14.69
N LEU A 273 17.23 -4.97 -15.40
CA LEU A 273 18.63 -5.38 -15.45
C LEU A 273 19.35 -4.97 -14.17
N GLY A 274 19.46 -5.90 -13.21
CA GLY A 274 20.22 -5.67 -11.98
C GLY A 274 19.78 -6.60 -10.86
N ARG A 275 20.64 -6.76 -9.86
CA ARG A 275 20.27 -7.44 -8.60
C ARG A 275 19.72 -6.40 -7.62
N ASP A 276 18.49 -5.96 -7.82
CA ASP A 276 17.73 -5.53 -6.65
C ASP A 276 17.56 -6.75 -5.72
N ALA A 277 17.62 -6.54 -4.41
CA ALA A 277 17.76 -7.59 -3.38
C ALA A 277 16.63 -8.66 -3.35
N ALA A 278 15.66 -8.60 -4.26
CA ALA A 278 14.57 -9.54 -4.40
C ALA A 278 14.95 -10.73 -5.30
N ASP A 279 14.48 -11.92 -4.93
CA ASP A 279 14.59 -13.11 -5.77
C ASP A 279 13.82 -12.91 -7.08
N PRO A 280 14.47 -12.94 -8.25
CA PRO A 280 13.80 -12.68 -9.53
C PRO A 280 12.79 -13.79 -9.88
N ARG A 281 12.91 -14.99 -9.28
CA ARG A 281 11.88 -16.04 -9.43
C ARG A 281 10.55 -15.55 -8.91
N THR A 282 10.54 -14.92 -7.73
CA THR A 282 9.33 -14.38 -7.10
C THR A 282 8.66 -13.34 -7.99
N THR A 283 9.43 -12.41 -8.57
CA THR A 283 8.87 -11.36 -9.44
C THR A 283 8.21 -11.95 -10.69
N VAL A 284 8.87 -12.91 -11.36
CA VAL A 284 8.31 -13.56 -12.54
C VAL A 284 7.05 -14.36 -12.19
N LEU A 285 7.08 -15.12 -11.10
CA LEU A 285 5.95 -15.91 -10.66
C LEU A 285 4.76 -15.05 -10.24
N GLN A 286 4.99 -13.87 -9.66
CA GLN A 286 3.93 -12.90 -9.37
C GLN A 286 3.29 -12.37 -10.66
N ALA A 287 4.09 -12.04 -11.67
CA ALA A 287 3.59 -11.61 -12.98
C ALA A 287 2.76 -12.71 -13.68
N LEU A 288 3.23 -13.96 -13.64
CA LEU A 288 2.48 -15.10 -14.17
C LEU A 288 1.21 -15.38 -13.37
N ALA A 289 1.26 -15.30 -12.04
CA ALA A 289 0.11 -15.50 -11.17
C ALA A 289 -1.00 -14.49 -11.46
N ALA A 290 -0.67 -13.21 -11.63
CA ALA A 290 -1.66 -12.18 -11.97
C ALA A 290 -2.36 -12.48 -13.30
N HIS A 291 -1.61 -12.97 -14.30
CA HIS A 291 -2.18 -13.37 -15.59
C HIS A 291 -3.05 -14.62 -15.48
N VAL A 292 -2.59 -15.67 -14.79
CA VAL A 292 -3.33 -16.94 -14.62
C VAL A 292 -4.65 -16.71 -13.87
N LEU A 293 -4.65 -15.80 -12.90
CA LEU A 293 -5.85 -15.43 -12.14
C LEU A 293 -6.78 -14.47 -12.91
N GLY A 294 -6.43 -14.06 -14.13
CA GLY A 294 -7.24 -13.16 -14.95
C GLY A 294 -7.44 -11.79 -14.32
N MET A 295 -6.42 -11.26 -13.64
CA MET A 295 -6.53 -9.99 -12.94
C MET A 295 -6.52 -8.80 -13.89
N ASP A 296 -7.56 -7.99 -13.81
CA ASP A 296 -7.68 -6.69 -14.47
C ASP A 296 -7.18 -5.54 -13.57
N GLU A 297 -7.14 -4.33 -14.12
CA GLU A 297 -6.84 -3.12 -13.35
C GLU A 297 -7.83 -3.00 -12.17
N PRO A 298 -7.34 -2.92 -10.92
CA PRO A 298 -8.21 -2.92 -9.75
C PRO A 298 -9.08 -1.67 -9.72
N ALA A 299 -10.38 -1.84 -9.47
CA ALA A 299 -11.35 -0.75 -9.43
C ALA A 299 -11.16 0.15 -8.19
N ASP A 300 -10.67 -0.42 -7.10
CA ASP A 300 -10.39 0.28 -5.85
C ASP A 300 -9.15 -0.25 -5.12
N TYR A 301 -8.79 0.44 -4.03
CA TYR A 301 -7.63 0.06 -3.22
C TYR A 301 -7.79 -1.30 -2.52
N GLY A 302 -9.02 -1.69 -2.18
CA GLY A 302 -9.28 -2.95 -1.52
C GLY A 302 -9.16 -4.15 -2.46
N GLU A 303 -9.61 -4.01 -3.69
CA GLU A 303 -9.37 -4.97 -4.76
C GLU A 303 -7.86 -5.09 -5.05
N LEU A 304 -7.14 -3.98 -5.16
CA LEU A 304 -5.68 -3.99 -5.31
C LEU A 304 -4.99 -4.82 -4.21
N LEU A 305 -5.41 -4.67 -2.95
CA LEU A 305 -4.85 -5.44 -1.83
C LEU A 305 -5.21 -6.93 -1.89
N ARG A 306 -6.45 -7.26 -2.25
CA ARG A 306 -6.91 -8.66 -2.42
C ARG A 306 -6.16 -9.35 -3.54
N GLN A 307 -6.12 -8.75 -4.73
CA GLN A 307 -5.34 -9.22 -5.87
C GLN A 307 -3.87 -9.46 -5.47
N ARG A 308 -3.27 -8.51 -4.73
CA ARG A 308 -1.90 -8.64 -4.25
C ARG A 308 -1.72 -9.79 -3.26
N VAL A 309 -2.68 -10.08 -2.39
CA VAL A 309 -2.61 -11.24 -1.49
C VAL A 309 -2.63 -12.54 -2.28
N GLU A 310 -3.57 -12.68 -3.22
CA GLU A 310 -3.74 -13.89 -4.04
C GLU A 310 -2.52 -14.15 -4.93
N VAL A 311 -2.00 -13.12 -5.61
CA VAL A 311 -0.77 -13.20 -6.43
C VAL A 311 0.43 -13.62 -5.60
N ASN A 312 0.60 -13.04 -4.41
CA ASN A 312 1.71 -13.40 -3.53
C ASN A 312 1.57 -14.82 -2.98
N TYR A 313 0.35 -15.24 -2.66
CA TYR A 313 0.06 -16.59 -2.19
C TYR A 313 0.38 -17.61 -3.27
N LEU A 314 -0.15 -17.42 -4.49
CA LEU A 314 0.08 -18.32 -5.62
C LEU A 314 1.57 -18.40 -5.98
N ALA A 315 2.27 -17.27 -6.02
CA ALA A 315 3.72 -17.26 -6.25
C ALA A 315 4.50 -18.01 -5.15
N ALA A 316 4.12 -17.84 -3.88
CA ALA A 316 4.74 -18.56 -2.78
C ALA A 316 4.41 -20.06 -2.80
N ALA A 317 3.19 -20.45 -3.16
CA ALA A 317 2.76 -21.84 -3.32
C ALA A 317 3.51 -22.55 -4.45
N MET A 318 3.87 -21.84 -5.52
CA MET A 318 4.73 -22.39 -6.58
C MET A 318 6.19 -22.55 -6.14
N LEU A 319 6.73 -21.63 -5.33
CA LEU A 319 8.10 -21.70 -4.81
C LEU A 319 8.26 -22.74 -3.70
N VAL A 320 7.22 -22.93 -2.90
CA VAL A 320 7.16 -23.86 -1.78
C VAL A 320 5.89 -24.71 -1.91
N PRO A 321 5.91 -25.75 -2.77
CA PRO A 321 4.75 -26.58 -3.07
C PRO A 321 4.15 -27.23 -1.82
N GLU A 322 2.82 -27.19 -1.71
CA GLU A 322 2.05 -27.72 -0.57
C GLU A 322 2.42 -29.16 -0.22
N ALA A 323 2.48 -30.06 -1.21
CA ALA A 323 2.75 -31.48 -0.98
C ALA A 323 4.11 -31.72 -0.30
N GLY A 324 5.19 -31.11 -0.81
CA GLY A 324 6.52 -31.26 -0.23
C GLY A 324 6.65 -30.54 1.11
N ALA A 325 6.06 -29.35 1.23
CA ALA A 325 6.14 -28.55 2.45
C ALA A 325 5.33 -29.18 3.60
N SER A 326 4.11 -29.63 3.34
CA SER A 326 3.26 -30.30 4.34
C SER A 326 3.88 -31.60 4.84
N GLU A 327 4.46 -32.42 3.96
CA GLU A 327 5.17 -33.64 4.34
C GLU A 327 6.38 -33.33 5.25
N LEU A 328 7.21 -32.35 4.86
CA LEU A 328 8.35 -31.89 5.66
C LEU A 328 7.90 -31.43 7.05
N LEU A 329 6.87 -30.59 7.10
CA LEU A 329 6.34 -30.03 8.35
C LEU A 329 5.70 -31.10 9.24
N GLN A 330 4.94 -32.03 8.69
CA GLN A 330 4.34 -33.13 9.45
C GLN A 330 5.41 -34.04 10.05
N ARG A 331 6.46 -34.35 9.28
CA ARG A 331 7.62 -35.12 9.77
C ARG A 331 8.34 -34.39 10.89
N ALA A 332 8.61 -33.10 10.73
CA ALA A 332 9.23 -32.27 11.76
C ALA A 332 8.34 -32.14 13.01
N LYS A 333 7.01 -32.02 12.87
CA LYS A 333 6.07 -32.03 14.00
C LYS A 333 6.12 -33.34 14.77
N ALA A 334 6.15 -34.48 14.09
CA ALA A 334 6.25 -35.80 14.72
C ALA A 334 7.54 -35.94 15.56
N GLN A 335 8.64 -35.34 15.09
CA GLN A 335 9.94 -35.31 15.78
C GLN A 335 10.05 -34.18 16.83
N ARG A 336 9.05 -33.28 16.90
CA ARG A 336 9.07 -32.07 17.72
C ARG A 336 10.22 -31.14 17.35
N GLU A 337 10.46 -30.95 16.07
CA GLU A 337 11.55 -30.10 15.56
C GLU A 337 11.05 -29.06 14.53
N LEU A 338 9.77 -28.66 14.59
CA LEU A 338 9.24 -27.65 13.66
C LEU A 338 10.10 -26.38 13.68
N SER A 339 10.52 -25.96 12.48
CA SER A 339 11.31 -24.76 12.26
C SER A 339 10.97 -24.14 10.90
N VAL A 340 10.88 -22.82 10.85
CA VAL A 340 10.72 -22.07 9.60
C VAL A 340 11.99 -22.14 8.74
N GLU A 341 13.16 -22.34 9.36
CA GLU A 341 14.44 -22.46 8.63
C GLU A 341 14.50 -23.70 7.74
N ASP A 342 13.85 -24.79 8.15
CA ASP A 342 13.87 -26.02 7.39
C ASP A 342 13.12 -25.83 6.05
N LEU A 343 12.04 -25.03 6.03
CA LEU A 343 11.38 -24.60 4.78
C LEU A 343 12.26 -23.66 3.94
N ARG A 344 12.94 -22.71 4.58
CA ARG A 344 13.86 -21.79 3.90
C ARG A 344 14.94 -22.57 3.15
N ASP A 345 15.55 -23.53 3.83
CA ASP A 345 16.70 -24.28 3.35
C ASP A 345 16.32 -25.34 2.33
N GLU A 346 15.22 -26.08 2.55
CA GLU A 346 14.72 -27.11 1.63
C GLU A 346 14.32 -26.53 0.26
N PHE A 347 13.63 -25.38 0.27
CA PHE A 347 13.10 -24.77 -0.97
C PHE A 347 13.98 -23.63 -1.50
N ALA A 348 15.10 -23.34 -0.83
CA ALA A 348 16.04 -22.27 -1.16
C ALA A 348 15.36 -20.90 -1.36
N VAL A 349 14.51 -20.49 -0.41
CA VAL A 349 13.76 -19.22 -0.42
C VAL A 349 14.26 -18.28 0.68
N THR A 350 13.77 -17.04 0.75
CA THR A 350 14.09 -16.15 1.86
C THR A 350 13.37 -16.58 3.15
N TYR A 351 13.87 -16.13 4.31
CA TYR A 351 13.22 -16.46 5.57
C TYR A 351 11.83 -15.81 5.66
N GLU A 352 11.66 -14.58 5.15
CA GLU A 352 10.33 -13.95 5.04
C GLU A 352 9.34 -14.78 4.22
N LEU A 353 9.76 -15.32 3.06
CA LEU A 353 8.87 -16.14 2.23
C LEU A 353 8.53 -17.46 2.92
N ALA A 354 9.52 -18.14 3.49
CA ALA A 354 9.31 -19.37 4.27
C ALA A 354 8.37 -19.14 5.46
N ALA A 355 8.51 -18.01 6.16
CA ALA A 355 7.65 -17.64 7.28
C ALA A 355 6.20 -17.39 6.84
N HIS A 356 6.00 -16.67 5.74
CA HIS A 356 4.67 -16.49 5.16
C HIS A 356 4.05 -17.84 4.75
N ARG A 357 4.80 -18.67 4.04
CA ARG A 357 4.32 -20.00 3.63
C ARG A 357 3.98 -20.89 4.83
N PHE A 358 4.81 -20.85 5.87
CA PHE A 358 4.53 -21.56 7.12
C PHE A 358 3.17 -21.12 7.69
N THR A 359 2.84 -19.83 7.69
CA THR A 359 1.52 -19.36 8.15
C THR A 359 0.36 -19.78 7.26
N ASN A 360 0.59 -20.11 5.98
CA ASN A 360 -0.46 -20.65 5.11
C ASN A 360 -0.77 -22.12 5.42
N LEU A 361 0.24 -22.89 5.84
CA LEU A 361 0.15 -24.34 5.96
C LEU A 361 -0.03 -24.82 7.41
N ALA A 362 0.46 -24.06 8.40
CA ALA A 362 0.53 -24.51 9.79
C ALA A 362 -0.86 -24.79 10.39
N THR A 363 -1.83 -23.90 10.17
CA THR A 363 -3.17 -24.09 10.74
C THR A 363 -3.92 -25.21 10.03
N HIS A 364 -3.83 -25.30 8.70
CA HIS A 364 -4.58 -26.30 7.93
C HIS A 364 -4.00 -27.72 8.05
N HIS A 365 -2.67 -27.90 7.93
CA HIS A 365 -2.06 -29.24 7.91
C HIS A 365 -1.51 -29.71 9.24
N LEU A 366 -1.31 -28.80 10.19
CA LEU A 366 -0.73 -29.12 11.50
C LEU A 366 -1.68 -28.80 12.66
N ASP A 367 -2.86 -28.20 12.44
CA ASP A 367 -3.75 -27.75 13.51
C ASP A 367 -3.03 -26.85 14.54
N ILE A 368 -2.08 -26.03 14.08
CA ILE A 368 -1.35 -25.09 14.94
C ILE A 368 -1.73 -23.67 14.52
N PRO A 369 -2.42 -22.89 15.37
CA PRO A 369 -2.62 -21.48 15.15
C PRO A 369 -1.30 -20.73 15.37
N VAL A 370 -1.04 -19.71 14.56
CA VAL A 370 0.22 -18.98 14.54
C VAL A 370 0.00 -17.48 14.36
N HIS A 371 1.04 -16.72 14.67
CA HIS A 371 1.15 -15.31 14.28
C HIS A 371 2.45 -15.04 13.56
N PHE A 372 2.43 -14.00 12.74
CA PHE A 372 3.57 -13.49 11.99
C PHE A 372 3.68 -11.97 12.19
N LEU A 373 4.91 -11.49 12.36
CA LEU A 373 5.22 -10.08 12.34
C LEU A 373 6.48 -9.80 11.51
N LYS A 374 6.41 -8.75 10.70
CA LYS A 374 7.58 -8.04 10.17
C LYS A 374 7.69 -6.69 10.84
N VAL A 375 8.77 -6.45 11.55
CA VAL A 375 8.97 -5.22 12.33
C VAL A 375 10.28 -4.54 11.91
N HIS A 376 10.24 -3.24 11.65
CA HIS A 376 11.45 -2.46 11.40
C HIS A 376 12.26 -2.27 12.69
N SER A 377 13.57 -2.02 12.61
CA SER A 377 14.44 -1.73 13.76
C SER A 377 13.95 -0.60 14.69
N SER A 378 13.14 0.34 14.19
CA SER A 378 12.46 1.36 15.02
C SER A 378 11.38 0.79 15.96
N GLY A 379 10.91 -0.43 15.70
CA GLY A 379 9.79 -1.08 16.38
C GLY A 379 8.46 -0.95 15.64
N ALA A 380 8.41 -0.25 14.51
CA ALA A 380 7.19 -0.11 13.71
C ALA A 380 6.84 -1.42 13.00
N ILE A 381 5.59 -1.85 13.13
CA ILE A 381 5.05 -3.03 12.45
C ILE A 381 4.82 -2.68 10.97
N VAL A 382 5.40 -3.49 10.09
CA VAL A 382 5.30 -3.33 8.63
C VAL A 382 4.30 -4.31 8.03
N LYS A 383 4.24 -5.54 8.58
CA LYS A 383 3.27 -6.56 8.23
C LYS A 383 2.92 -7.37 9.47
N ALA A 384 1.67 -7.78 9.58
CA ALA A 384 1.23 -8.64 10.67
C ALA A 384 0.08 -9.56 10.24
N TYR A 385 0.12 -10.79 10.75
CA TYR A 385 -0.94 -11.79 10.62
C TYR A 385 -1.07 -12.54 11.95
N GLN A 386 -2.28 -12.96 12.32
CA GLN A 386 -2.52 -13.75 13.53
C GLN A 386 -3.80 -14.57 13.42
N ASN A 387 -3.78 -15.80 13.96
CA ASN A 387 -4.98 -16.59 14.27
C ASN A 387 -4.86 -17.35 15.61
N ASP A 388 -3.89 -17.00 16.45
CA ASP A 388 -3.60 -17.62 17.76
C ASP A 388 -3.96 -16.73 18.96
N HIS A 389 -4.92 -15.82 18.76
CA HIS A 389 -5.43 -14.88 19.77
C HIS A 389 -4.41 -13.89 20.35
N VAL A 390 -3.17 -13.84 19.84
CA VAL A 390 -2.23 -12.78 20.24
C VAL A 390 -2.86 -11.41 19.98
N ARG A 391 -2.52 -10.41 20.79
CA ARG A 391 -3.01 -9.04 20.59
C ARG A 391 -1.88 -8.15 20.10
N PHE A 392 -2.01 -7.69 18.86
CA PHE A 392 -1.16 -6.63 18.34
C PHE A 392 -1.59 -5.26 18.86
N PRO A 393 -0.64 -4.32 18.97
CA PRO A 393 -0.99 -2.92 19.18
C PRO A 393 -1.77 -2.39 17.97
N THR A 394 -2.90 -1.73 18.24
CA THR A 394 -3.72 -1.08 17.22
C THR A 394 -3.82 0.42 17.45
N ASP A 395 -4.11 1.18 16.40
CA ASP A 395 -4.59 2.55 16.53
C ASP A 395 -6.09 2.61 16.92
N ALA A 396 -6.65 3.82 16.99
CA ALA A 396 -8.06 4.05 17.32
C ALA A 396 -9.03 3.42 16.29
N LEU A 397 -8.56 3.13 15.07
CA LEU A 397 -9.34 2.52 14.00
C LEU A 397 -9.09 1.00 13.90
N GLY A 398 -8.29 0.42 14.81
CA GLY A 398 -7.98 -1.02 14.81
C GLY A 398 -6.82 -1.42 13.91
N ALA A 399 -6.11 -0.46 13.28
CA ALA A 399 -5.02 -0.76 12.36
C ALA A 399 -3.72 -1.09 13.10
N VAL A 400 -3.00 -2.11 12.61
CA VAL A 400 -1.77 -2.63 13.25
C VAL A 400 -0.50 -2.07 12.59
N GLU A 401 -0.53 -1.87 11.28
CA GLU A 401 0.59 -1.32 10.52
C GLU A 401 0.96 0.08 11.02
N GLY A 402 2.26 0.33 11.13
CA GLY A 402 2.81 1.58 11.68
C GLY A 402 2.82 1.64 13.21
N GLN A 403 2.08 0.77 13.91
CA GLN A 403 2.09 0.74 15.37
C GLN A 403 3.42 0.20 15.91
N LEU A 404 3.80 0.67 17.10
CA LEU A 404 5.01 0.22 17.77
C LEU A 404 4.74 -1.09 18.53
N VAL A 405 5.46 -2.14 18.14
CA VAL A 405 5.47 -3.42 18.84
C VAL A 405 6.05 -3.27 20.25
N CYS A 406 5.57 -4.09 21.18
CA CYS A 406 6.08 -4.10 22.54
C CYS A 406 7.60 -4.32 22.57
N ARG A 407 8.28 -3.51 23.37
CA ARG A 407 9.74 -3.57 23.56
C ARG A 407 10.25 -4.91 24.11
N TRP A 408 9.41 -5.60 24.86
CA TRP A 408 9.73 -6.88 25.49
C TRP A 408 9.42 -8.08 24.60
N TRP A 409 8.83 -7.88 23.42
CA TRP A 409 8.52 -8.96 22.49
C TRP A 409 9.73 -9.34 21.63
N SER A 410 9.87 -10.62 21.28
CA SER A 410 10.95 -11.16 20.45
C SER A 410 11.23 -10.34 19.19
N ALA A 411 10.18 -9.88 18.50
CA ALA A 411 10.28 -9.05 17.30
C ALA A 411 11.07 -7.74 17.52
N ARG A 412 11.16 -7.25 18.75
CA ARG A 412 11.94 -6.06 19.12
C ARG A 412 13.22 -6.40 19.91
N ARG A 413 13.19 -7.50 20.67
CA ARG A 413 14.34 -7.97 21.46
C ARG A 413 15.46 -8.53 20.60
N VAL A 414 15.13 -9.15 19.46
CA VAL A 414 16.11 -9.77 18.56
C VAL A 414 17.19 -8.78 18.09
N PHE A 415 16.86 -7.49 17.90
CA PHE A 415 17.84 -6.47 17.51
C PHE A 415 18.94 -6.21 18.55
N ARG A 416 18.75 -6.66 19.79
CA ARG A 416 19.76 -6.59 20.86
C ARG A 416 20.62 -7.85 20.95
N SER A 417 20.28 -8.89 20.19
CA SER A 417 21.08 -10.11 20.15
C SER A 417 22.41 -9.83 19.46
N GLU A 418 23.50 -10.25 20.10
CA GLU A 418 24.84 -10.22 19.50
C GLU A 418 24.98 -11.34 18.45
N ASP A 419 24.34 -12.48 18.69
CA ASP A 419 24.25 -13.56 17.71
C ASP A 419 23.12 -13.26 16.71
N ARG A 420 23.53 -12.95 15.48
CA ARG A 420 22.66 -12.68 14.34
C ARG A 420 22.52 -13.87 13.39
N MET A 421 23.28 -14.94 13.62
CA MET A 421 23.29 -16.12 12.76
C MET A 421 22.23 -17.12 13.19
N ARG A 422 22.09 -17.32 14.52
CA ARG A 422 21.07 -18.21 15.09
C ARG A 422 19.70 -17.55 15.16
N GLN A 423 18.66 -18.37 15.09
CA GLN A 423 17.30 -17.94 15.40
C GLN A 423 17.19 -17.53 16.86
N TYR A 424 16.56 -16.39 17.10
CA TYR A 424 16.26 -15.91 18.44
C TYR A 424 14.90 -16.45 18.88
N SER A 425 14.90 -17.37 19.86
CA SER A 425 13.68 -17.93 20.44
C SER A 425 13.41 -17.34 21.82
N GLN A 426 12.17 -16.93 22.07
CA GLN A 426 11.76 -16.28 23.33
C GLN A 426 10.33 -16.64 23.71
N TYR A 427 10.08 -16.78 25.01
CA TYR A 427 8.74 -16.74 25.60
C TYR A 427 8.37 -15.32 26.05
N THR A 428 7.13 -14.91 25.77
CA THR A 428 6.58 -13.63 26.21
C THR A 428 5.24 -13.83 26.90
N ASP A 429 5.16 -13.46 28.17
CA ASP A 429 3.90 -13.39 28.90
C ASP A 429 3.17 -12.10 28.55
N LYS A 430 1.91 -12.21 28.11
CA LYS A 430 1.05 -11.09 27.70
C LYS A 430 -0.32 -11.14 28.38
N PRO A 431 -1.07 -10.03 28.42
CA PRO A 431 -2.47 -10.07 28.79
C PRO A 431 -3.23 -10.94 27.76
N GLY A 432 -3.62 -12.14 28.16
CA GLY A 432 -4.29 -13.12 27.30
C GLY A 432 -3.56 -14.46 27.14
N GLY A 433 -2.28 -14.56 27.49
CA GLY A 433 -1.56 -15.83 27.43
C GLY A 433 -0.03 -15.70 27.35
N THR A 434 0.64 -16.85 27.37
CA THR A 434 2.08 -16.96 27.09
C THR A 434 2.27 -17.35 25.63
N TYR A 435 3.13 -16.63 24.93
CA TYR A 435 3.44 -16.85 23.52
C TYR A 435 4.90 -17.20 23.33
N TRP A 436 5.19 -18.15 22.47
CA TRP A 436 6.55 -18.47 22.03
C TRP A 436 6.75 -17.96 20.61
N CYS A 437 7.90 -17.33 20.37
CA CYS A 437 8.23 -16.79 19.05
C CYS A 437 9.69 -17.10 18.69
N THR A 438 9.92 -17.39 17.41
CA THR A 438 11.23 -17.38 16.78
C THR A 438 11.37 -16.15 15.88
N SER A 439 12.50 -15.46 15.96
CA SER A 439 12.76 -14.20 15.26
C SER A 439 14.12 -14.23 14.56
N ARG A 440 14.18 -13.68 13.33
CA ARG A 440 15.43 -13.52 12.55
C ARG A 440 15.52 -12.10 11.99
N ILE A 441 16.73 -11.55 11.93
CA ILE A 441 16.99 -10.23 11.33
C ILE A 441 17.31 -10.40 9.84
N GLU A 442 16.70 -9.57 9.01
CA GLU A 442 17.04 -9.37 7.60
C GLU A 442 17.39 -7.90 7.37
N SER A 443 18.50 -7.64 6.67
CA SER A 443 18.97 -6.30 6.34
C SER A 443 18.74 -6.01 4.86
N GLY A 444 18.21 -4.83 4.54
CA GLY A 444 18.01 -4.38 3.17
C GLY A 444 18.20 -2.87 3.00
N SER A 445 17.93 -2.35 1.81
CA SER A 445 18.06 -0.91 1.48
C SER A 445 17.17 -0.01 2.37
N GLY A 446 16.06 -0.55 2.90
CA GLY A 446 15.15 0.12 3.82
C GLY A 446 15.50 0.03 5.31
N GLY A 447 16.65 -0.56 5.67
CA GLY A 447 17.08 -0.77 7.06
C GLY A 447 17.04 -2.23 7.51
N GLU A 448 17.15 -2.45 8.81
CA GLU A 448 17.03 -3.78 9.43
C GLU A 448 15.58 -4.07 9.80
N PHE A 449 15.14 -5.29 9.48
CA PHE A 449 13.82 -5.80 9.81
C PHE A 449 13.96 -7.10 10.58
N SER A 450 13.04 -7.36 11.51
CA SER A 450 12.87 -8.66 12.14
C SER A 450 11.65 -9.34 11.55
N ILE A 451 11.82 -10.60 11.18
CA ILE A 451 10.74 -11.50 10.78
C ILE A 451 10.52 -12.46 11.95
N SER A 452 9.31 -12.47 12.50
CA SER A 452 8.96 -13.29 13.66
C SER A 452 7.76 -14.17 13.36
N VAL A 453 7.85 -15.43 13.74
CA VAL A 453 6.74 -16.40 13.73
C VAL A 453 6.59 -16.95 15.12
N GLY A 454 5.35 -17.07 15.60
CA GLY A 454 5.08 -17.62 16.91
C GLY A 454 3.74 -18.32 17.01
N THR A 455 3.49 -18.88 18.18
CA THR A 455 2.26 -19.58 18.54
C THR A 455 2.00 -19.42 20.04
N ASP A 456 0.84 -19.87 20.51
CA ASP A 456 0.53 -19.97 21.92
C ASP A 456 1.38 -21.04 22.63
N PHE A 457 1.40 -20.99 23.97
CA PHE A 457 2.18 -21.92 24.78
C PHE A 457 1.79 -23.41 24.61
N ALA A 458 0.53 -23.71 24.27
CA ALA A 458 0.06 -25.09 24.17
C ALA A 458 0.69 -25.83 22.98
N HIS A 459 1.02 -25.10 21.91
CA HIS A 459 1.59 -25.64 20.68
C HIS A 459 3.12 -25.59 20.64
N THR A 460 3.78 -24.87 21.55
CA THR A 460 5.25 -24.72 21.58
C THR A 460 6.02 -26.04 21.66
N LYS A 461 5.43 -27.09 22.23
CA LYS A 461 6.06 -28.42 22.37
C LYS A 461 6.53 -29.03 21.04
N TRP A 462 6.00 -28.57 19.91
CA TRP A 462 6.34 -29.07 18.57
C TRP A 462 7.54 -28.37 17.93
N PHE A 463 7.97 -27.22 18.45
CA PHE A 463 8.97 -26.37 17.82
C PHE A 463 10.39 -26.62 18.34
N ARG A 464 11.38 -26.39 17.48
CA ARG A 464 12.80 -26.26 17.83
C ARG A 464 13.02 -24.90 18.52
N GLY A 465 13.89 -24.82 19.52
CA GLY A 465 14.11 -23.58 20.29
C GLY A 465 13.11 -23.39 21.45
N ARG A 466 12.25 -24.38 21.72
CA ARG A 466 11.32 -24.38 22.87
C ARG A 466 12.03 -24.43 24.22
N GLU A 467 13.25 -24.93 24.25
CA GLU A 467 14.12 -25.05 25.43
C GLU A 467 14.77 -23.73 25.85
N THR A 468 14.51 -22.64 25.10
CA THR A 468 15.02 -21.31 25.45
C THR A 468 14.63 -20.92 26.89
N SER A 469 15.61 -20.46 27.65
CA SER A 469 15.41 -19.88 28.98
C SER A 469 15.04 -18.40 28.91
N VAL A 470 15.06 -17.79 27.72
CA VAL A 470 14.75 -16.38 27.53
C VAL A 470 13.25 -16.17 27.64
N ARG A 471 12.82 -15.59 28.76
CA ARG A 471 11.44 -15.25 29.04
C ARG A 471 11.31 -13.81 29.48
N HIS A 472 10.33 -13.11 28.93
CA HIS A 472 10.00 -11.74 29.30
C HIS A 472 8.50 -11.62 29.59
N SER A 473 8.15 -10.64 30.42
CA SER A 473 6.76 -10.28 30.69
C SER A 473 6.43 -8.92 30.08
N SER A 474 5.20 -8.78 29.59
CA SER A 474 4.69 -7.58 28.95
C SER A 474 3.24 -7.36 29.37
N SER A 475 2.93 -6.16 29.86
CA SER A 475 1.54 -5.71 30.10
C SER A 475 0.94 -4.94 28.92
N CYS A 476 1.62 -4.84 27.77
CA CYS A 476 1.06 -4.20 26.57
C CYS A 476 -0.27 -4.87 26.17
N PRO A 477 -1.31 -4.10 25.82
CA PRO A 477 -1.28 -2.74 25.27
C PRO A 477 -1.26 -1.58 26.29
N ASP A 478 -1.14 -1.84 27.59
CA ASP A 478 -0.96 -0.80 28.61
C ASP A 478 0.18 0.18 28.21
N PRO A 479 -0.10 1.49 28.11
CA PRO A 479 0.92 2.51 27.80
C PRO A 479 2.12 2.51 28.75
N ASP A 480 1.92 2.16 30.02
CA ASP A 480 2.97 2.19 31.04
C ASP A 480 3.95 1.00 30.91
N CYS A 481 3.59 -0.03 30.12
CA CYS A 481 4.47 -1.19 29.89
C CYS A 481 5.80 -0.82 29.20
N CYS A 482 5.72 -0.04 28.12
CA CYS A 482 6.90 0.32 27.34
C CYS A 482 6.75 1.56 26.43
N ARG A 483 5.61 2.29 26.49
CA ARG A 483 5.36 3.46 25.64
C ARG A 483 5.60 4.77 26.39
N ARG A 484 5.36 4.76 27.71
CA ARG A 484 5.65 5.89 28.59
C ARG A 484 6.98 5.70 29.33
N PRO A 485 7.86 6.69 29.33
CA PRO A 485 9.09 6.64 30.13
C PRO A 485 8.77 6.77 31.62
N ALA A 486 9.66 6.23 32.46
CA ALA A 486 9.56 6.38 33.91
C ALA A 486 9.54 7.88 34.31
N PRO A 487 8.65 8.30 35.23
CA PRO A 487 8.53 9.70 35.63
C PRO A 487 9.85 10.34 36.06
N GLU A 488 10.67 9.59 36.80
CA GLU A 488 12.00 9.99 37.28
C GLU A 488 12.95 10.39 36.15
N LEU A 489 12.95 9.63 35.05
CA LEU A 489 13.77 9.94 33.87
C LEU A 489 13.24 11.14 33.11
N VAL A 490 11.91 11.31 33.06
CA VAL A 490 11.29 12.48 32.43
C VAL A 490 11.66 13.74 33.18
N GLU A 491 11.61 13.71 34.51
CA GLU A 491 11.94 14.83 35.38
C GLU A 491 13.43 15.18 35.30
N ARG A 492 14.32 14.18 35.43
CA ARG A 492 15.78 14.38 35.38
C ARG A 492 16.26 15.11 34.11
N TRP A 493 15.63 14.80 32.98
CA TRP A 493 16.06 15.29 31.66
C TRP A 493 15.09 16.32 31.06
N HIS A 494 14.15 16.83 31.86
CA HIS A 494 13.15 17.80 31.41
C HIS A 494 13.83 19.08 30.90
N GLY A 495 13.44 19.53 29.70
CA GLY A 495 13.95 20.77 29.08
C GLY A 495 15.44 20.79 28.71
N SER A 496 16.16 19.67 28.84
CA SER A 496 17.63 19.62 28.70
C SER A 496 18.11 18.74 27.55
N VAL A 497 17.20 18.19 26.76
CA VAL A 497 17.48 17.20 25.71
C VAL A 497 16.74 17.55 24.43
N TRP A 498 17.48 17.60 23.32
CA TRP A 498 16.94 17.86 21.97
C TRP A 498 17.37 16.77 21.01
N PRO A 499 16.51 15.76 20.75
CA PRO A 499 16.84 14.72 19.79
C PRO A 499 16.73 15.26 18.36
N VAL A 500 17.72 14.92 17.51
CA VAL A 500 17.65 15.13 16.06
C VAL A 500 17.26 13.82 15.40
N ALA A 501 16.08 13.79 14.78
CA ALA A 501 15.53 12.59 14.19
C ALA A 501 16.15 12.29 12.82
N ARG A 502 16.38 11.00 12.54
CA ARG A 502 16.51 10.53 11.15
C ARG A 502 15.11 10.27 10.60
N LEU A 503 14.67 11.11 9.67
CA LEU A 503 13.43 10.91 8.93
C LEU A 503 13.64 9.76 7.94
N HIS A 504 13.09 8.59 8.23
CA HIS A 504 12.98 7.51 7.25
C HIS A 504 11.67 7.67 6.47
N ALA A 505 11.67 7.37 5.18
CA ALA A 505 10.48 7.46 4.32
C ALA A 505 9.29 6.65 4.88
N SER A 506 9.56 5.56 5.59
CA SER A 506 8.55 4.74 6.29
C SER A 506 7.89 5.44 7.50
N LEU A 507 8.58 6.36 8.17
CA LEU A 507 8.02 7.16 9.28
C LEU A 507 7.17 8.34 8.78
N LEU A 508 7.43 8.84 7.57
CA LEU A 508 6.61 9.87 6.93
C LEU A 508 5.25 9.33 6.46
N ALA A 509 5.20 8.05 6.04
CA ALA A 509 3.97 7.39 5.61
C ALA A 509 3.02 7.03 6.77
N ALA A 510 3.55 6.88 7.99
CA ALA A 510 2.78 6.62 9.20
C ALA A 510 3.47 7.28 10.40
N MET A 511 3.12 8.54 10.68
CA MET A 511 3.57 9.21 11.90
C MET A 511 3.05 8.43 13.12
N PRO A 512 3.94 7.88 13.97
CA PRO A 512 3.49 7.18 15.16
C PRO A 512 2.77 8.17 16.09
N THR A 513 1.65 7.76 16.67
CA THR A 513 0.97 8.53 17.71
C THR A 513 1.90 8.66 18.92
N GLY A 514 2.33 9.90 19.23
CA GLY A 514 3.00 10.23 20.50
C GLY A 514 4.44 10.73 20.41
N THR A 515 5.09 10.75 19.24
CA THR A 515 6.44 11.34 19.10
C THR A 515 6.51 12.24 17.85
N PHE A 516 6.43 13.56 18.04
CA PHE A 516 6.51 14.54 16.95
C PHE A 516 7.82 14.45 16.14
N THR A 517 8.89 13.97 16.77
CA THR A 517 10.19 13.75 16.14
C THR A 517 10.38 12.30 15.64
N GLY A 518 9.46 11.37 15.88
CA GLY A 518 9.65 9.95 15.56
C GLY A 518 10.72 9.22 16.40
N VAL A 519 11.35 9.89 17.37
CA VAL A 519 12.34 9.30 18.28
C VAL A 519 11.62 8.67 19.48
N ASP A 520 11.88 7.40 19.76
CA ASP A 520 11.36 6.70 20.94
C ASP A 520 11.88 7.37 22.22
N ARG A 521 10.98 8.06 22.93
CA ARG A 521 11.29 8.82 24.14
C ARG A 521 11.77 7.94 25.28
N VAL A 522 11.27 6.71 25.40
CA VAL A 522 11.74 5.75 26.42
C VAL A 522 13.16 5.33 26.12
N ALA A 523 13.43 4.92 24.88
CA ALA A 523 14.76 4.49 24.47
C ALA A 523 15.80 5.61 24.62
N MET A 524 15.42 6.85 24.29
CA MET A 524 16.27 8.04 24.43
C MET A 524 16.60 8.32 25.90
N LEU A 525 15.61 8.39 26.78
CA LEU A 525 15.83 8.74 28.19
C LEU A 525 16.65 7.68 28.92
N GLU A 526 16.43 6.41 28.64
CA GLU A 526 17.29 5.35 29.18
C GLU A 526 18.68 5.32 28.55
N PHE A 527 18.82 5.72 27.28
CA PHE A 527 20.14 5.90 26.67
C PHE A 527 20.93 6.96 27.43
N LEU A 528 20.30 8.10 27.75
CA LEU A 528 20.91 9.15 28.55
C LEU A 528 21.25 8.66 29.95
N GLU A 529 20.36 7.88 30.58
CA GLU A 529 20.63 7.30 31.89
C GLU A 529 21.88 6.38 31.87
N ARG A 530 21.98 5.48 30.89
CA ARG A 530 23.14 4.57 30.75
C ARG A 530 24.45 5.30 30.46
N HIS A 531 24.40 6.47 29.84
CA HIS A 531 25.57 7.26 29.47
C HIS A 531 25.75 8.49 30.36
N ALA A 532 24.95 8.63 31.42
CA ALA A 532 25.09 9.74 32.34
C ALA A 532 26.46 9.64 33.02
N PRO A 533 27.23 10.75 33.11
CA PRO A 533 28.49 10.74 33.81
C PRO A 533 28.25 10.35 35.28
N SER A 534 28.99 9.35 35.76
CA SER A 534 28.94 8.92 37.16
C SER A 534 29.28 10.07 38.08
N THR A 535 28.38 10.40 39.01
CA THR A 535 28.59 11.37 40.09
C THR A 535 29.51 10.82 41.18
N GLU A 536 30.67 10.28 40.80
CA GLU A 536 31.76 9.94 41.71
C GLU A 536 32.96 10.81 41.34
N GLY A 537 33.17 11.90 42.09
CA GLY A 537 34.34 12.77 41.88
C GLY A 537 34.18 14.25 42.23
N LYS A 538 33.19 14.66 43.04
CA LYS A 538 33.14 16.04 43.58
C LYS A 538 32.75 16.09 45.06
N THR A 539 33.61 15.53 45.89
CA THR A 539 33.77 15.84 47.33
C THR A 539 35.27 15.65 47.58
N SER A 540 36.09 16.59 48.01
CA SER A 540 35.92 17.77 48.84
C SER A 540 37.07 18.73 48.54
N GLY A 541 36.78 20.02 48.38
CA GLY A 541 37.80 21.06 48.32
C GLY A 541 38.49 21.19 49.68
N GLU A 542 39.81 20.98 49.70
CA GLU A 542 40.68 21.38 50.80
C GLU A 542 41.33 22.74 50.43
N PRO A 543 41.32 23.75 51.32
CA PRO A 543 41.78 25.09 50.98
C PRO A 543 43.31 25.16 51.05
N LYS A 544 43.97 25.43 49.93
CA LYS A 544 45.40 25.80 49.92
C LYS A 544 45.56 27.25 50.33
N GLY A 545 46.11 27.48 51.52
CA GLY A 545 46.76 28.73 51.90
C GLY A 545 48.13 28.43 52.52
N GLY A 546 49.21 28.94 51.90
CA GLY A 546 50.54 28.94 52.53
C GLY A 546 51.73 28.73 51.60
N ALA A 547 52.20 29.83 51.03
CA ALA A 547 53.60 30.24 50.71
C ALA A 547 54.72 29.20 50.46
N GLY A 548 55.50 29.44 49.39
CA GLY A 548 56.91 29.02 49.30
C GLY A 548 57.42 28.73 47.87
N PRO A 549 58.43 29.44 47.33
CA PRO A 549 58.73 29.45 45.90
C PRO A 549 59.87 28.50 45.47
N ALA A 550 59.88 28.24 44.15
CA ALA A 550 61.01 27.97 43.27
C ALA A 550 61.99 26.83 43.62
N SER A 551 62.06 25.80 42.78
CA SER A 551 63.31 25.48 42.09
C SER A 551 63.08 24.56 40.89
N SER A 552 63.73 24.95 39.81
CA SER A 552 63.93 24.32 38.51
C SER A 552 64.58 22.94 38.55
N VAL A 553 64.09 21.99 37.73
CA VAL A 553 64.94 21.01 37.01
C VAL A 553 64.27 20.67 35.65
N PRO A 554 65.00 20.70 34.52
CA PRO A 554 64.48 20.49 33.16
C PRO A 554 64.54 19.00 32.71
N PRO A 555 64.05 18.65 31.50
CA PRO A 555 63.56 17.32 31.16
C PRO A 555 64.64 16.39 30.61
N ARG A 556 64.35 15.09 30.59
CA ARG A 556 65.02 14.16 29.67
C ARG A 556 64.03 13.20 29.02
N ARG A 557 63.87 13.47 27.72
CA ARG A 557 63.67 12.59 26.55
C ARG A 557 62.46 11.67 26.48
#